data_AF-A0A416ZRS8-F1
#
_entry.id   AF-A0A416ZRS8-F1
#
_cell.length_a   1.000
_cell.length_b   1.000
_cell.length_c   1.000
_cell.angle_alpha   90.00
_cell.angle_beta   90.00
_cell.angle_gamma   90.00
#
_symmetry.space_group_name_H-M   'P 1'
#
loop_
_entity.id
_entity.type
_entity.pdbx_description
1 polymer ?
#
loop_
_entity_poly.entity_id
_entity_poly.type
_entity_poly.pdbx_seq_one_letter_code
_entity_poly.pdbx_strand_id
1 'polypeptide(L)'
;MKAVKKKISIFLMTLMLASTFSANVTKADVIESKNTFAYEEIMPYAAVCPRCGGRITSSTVWGSWISSGTVTCTHGHAWGTDLKQYRTGIKTTKCLNCNAGNTANVKETRTICHGYDN
;
A
#
# COMPACT_ATOMS: atom_id res chain seq x y z
N MET A 1 29.19 -24.70 87.71
CA MET A 1 27.81 -24.30 88.06
C MET A 1 27.38 -23.19 87.10
N LYS A 2 26.16 -23.29 86.53
CA LYS A 2 25.21 -22.23 86.07
C LYS A 2 25.83 -20.93 85.45
N ALA A 3 25.43 -20.41 84.29
CA ALA A 3 24.09 -20.37 83.71
C ALA A 3 24.13 -19.96 82.22
N VAL A 4 23.23 -20.55 81.44
CA VAL A 4 22.78 -20.05 80.14
C VAL A 4 21.91 -18.81 80.36
N LYS A 5 22.05 -17.78 79.53
CA LYS A 5 20.94 -16.86 79.21
C LYS A 5 20.80 -16.71 77.70
N LYS A 6 19.58 -17.00 77.26
CA LYS A 6 19.05 -17.15 75.89
C LYS A 6 18.07 -16.00 75.65
N LYS A 7 18.17 -15.26 74.54
CA LYS A 7 17.10 -14.52 73.82
C LYS A 7 17.63 -14.23 72.39
N ILE A 8 17.31 -15.00 71.34
CA ILE A 8 16.13 -14.92 70.44
C ILE A 8 15.70 -13.47 70.14
N SER A 9 15.91 -12.99 68.91
CA SER A 9 14.82 -12.61 67.98
C SER A 9 15.34 -12.33 66.56
N ILE A 10 14.61 -12.85 65.59
CA ILE A 10 14.82 -12.83 64.13
C ILE A 10 14.11 -11.61 63.52
N PHE A 11 14.53 -11.18 62.32
CA PHE A 11 14.04 -10.14 61.37
C PHE A 11 15.06 -9.00 61.22
N LEU A 12 15.63 -8.62 60.06
CA LEU A 12 15.16 -8.70 58.68
C LEU A 12 16.34 -8.86 57.71
N MET A 13 16.09 -9.75 56.75
CA MET A 13 16.79 -9.95 55.49
C MET A 13 16.71 -8.71 54.58
N THR A 14 17.65 -8.65 53.62
CA THR A 14 17.77 -7.71 52.49
C THR A 14 18.47 -6.39 52.81
N LEU A 15 19.49 -5.92 52.09
CA LEU A 15 20.01 -6.30 50.79
C LEU A 15 21.47 -5.81 50.73
N MET A 16 22.42 -6.74 50.62
CA MET A 16 23.77 -6.47 50.12
C MET A 16 23.63 -5.95 48.66
N LEU A 17 24.52 -5.17 48.08
CA LEU A 17 25.91 -5.51 47.80
C LEU A 17 26.72 -4.25 47.47
N ALA A 18 27.98 -4.33 47.89
CA ALA A 18 29.04 -3.36 47.74
C ALA A 18 29.28 -2.92 46.30
N SER A 19 29.42 -1.61 46.13
CA SER A 19 29.95 -0.94 44.94
C SER A 19 31.47 -1.09 44.91
N THR A 20 31.99 -1.95 44.03
CA THR A 20 33.36 -1.87 43.55
C THR A 20 33.35 -1.29 42.14
N PHE A 21 34.00 -0.15 42.01
CA PHE A 21 34.25 0.58 40.78
C PHE A 21 35.30 -0.17 39.96
N SER A 22 34.92 -0.72 38.82
CA SER A 22 35.83 -1.25 37.81
C SER A 22 36.10 -0.19 36.76
N ALA A 23 37.39 0.06 36.48
CA ALA A 23 37.85 1.01 35.48
C ALA A 23 37.31 0.65 34.09
N ASN A 24 36.63 1.60 33.46
CA ASN A 24 36.22 1.48 32.07
C ASN A 24 37.46 1.69 31.19
N VAL A 25 38.02 0.59 30.68
CA VAL A 25 38.86 0.64 29.47
C VAL A 25 38.01 1.24 28.37
N THR A 26 38.35 2.45 27.92
CA THR A 26 37.78 3.02 26.71
C THR A 26 38.14 2.09 25.56
N LYS A 27 37.18 1.26 25.13
CA LYS A 27 37.24 0.63 23.81
C LYS A 27 37.48 1.77 22.83
N ALA A 28 38.57 1.71 22.08
CA ALA A 28 38.64 2.41 20.82
C ALA A 28 37.44 1.90 20.01
N ASP A 29 36.41 2.73 19.94
CA ASP A 29 35.33 2.62 19.01
C ASP A 29 35.95 2.69 17.62
N VAL A 30 36.07 1.51 17.00
CA VAL A 30 36.14 1.43 15.55
C VAL A 30 34.83 2.04 15.09
N ILE A 31 34.87 3.34 14.75
CA ILE A 31 33.83 3.99 13.98
C ILE A 31 33.92 3.32 12.62
N GLU A 32 33.22 2.20 12.48
CA GLU A 32 32.83 1.68 11.18
C GLU A 32 31.95 2.78 10.58
N SER A 33 32.57 3.65 9.80
CA SER A 33 31.85 4.58 8.95
C SER A 33 31.08 3.72 7.98
N LYS A 34 29.88 3.31 8.37
CA LYS A 34 28.88 2.80 7.45
C LYS A 34 28.63 3.96 6.52
N ASN A 35 29.35 3.96 5.40
CA ASN A 35 28.95 4.68 4.21
C ASN A 35 27.61 4.07 3.83
N THR A 36 26.54 4.56 4.46
CA THR A 36 25.18 4.42 3.96
C THR A 36 25.15 5.22 2.68
N PHE A 37 25.61 4.59 1.61
CA PHE A 37 25.38 5.05 0.26
C PHE A 37 23.85 5.03 0.11
N ALA A 38 23.23 6.19 0.27
CA ALA A 38 21.81 6.36 0.00
C ALA A 38 21.65 6.17 -1.50
N TYR A 39 21.34 4.94 -1.91
CA TYR A 39 20.83 4.71 -3.23
C TYR A 39 19.48 5.41 -3.29
N GLU A 40 19.36 6.37 -4.19
CA GLU A 40 18.07 6.95 -4.51
C GLU A 40 17.25 5.82 -5.15
N GLU A 41 16.25 5.30 -4.44
CA GLU A 41 15.38 4.26 -4.96
C GLU A 41 14.66 4.79 -6.19
N ILE A 42 15.09 4.34 -7.37
CA ILE A 42 14.41 4.70 -8.64
C ILE A 42 13.06 4.01 -8.63
N MET A 43 12.02 4.78 -8.32
CA MET A 43 10.65 4.31 -8.35
C MET A 43 10.28 3.92 -9.80
N PRO A 44 9.65 2.75 -10.00
CA PRO A 44 9.32 2.33 -11.35
C PRO A 44 8.27 3.25 -11.97
N TYR A 45 8.48 3.64 -13.23
CA TYR A 45 7.52 4.44 -14.01
C TYR A 45 6.13 3.79 -14.12
N ALA A 46 6.06 2.46 -14.01
CA ALA A 46 4.81 1.70 -14.07
C ALA A 46 4.77 0.58 -13.02
N ALA A 47 3.56 0.15 -12.66
CA ALA A 47 3.37 -0.92 -11.70
C ALA A 47 4.01 -2.24 -12.16
N VAL A 48 4.76 -2.87 -11.27
CA VAL A 48 5.39 -4.18 -11.46
C VAL A 48 4.62 -5.28 -10.72
N CYS A 49 4.71 -6.51 -11.21
CA CYS A 49 4.01 -7.64 -10.57
C CYS A 49 4.59 -7.90 -9.17
N PRO A 50 3.79 -7.82 -8.11
CA PRO A 50 4.28 -8.02 -6.75
C PRO A 50 4.73 -9.46 -6.46
N ARG A 51 4.36 -10.43 -7.31
CA ARG A 51 4.76 -11.83 -7.16
C ARG A 51 6.11 -12.16 -7.78
N CYS A 52 6.49 -11.50 -8.87
CA CYS A 52 7.66 -11.91 -9.65
C CYS A 52 8.46 -10.75 -10.28
N GLY A 53 8.10 -9.49 -10.01
CA GLY A 53 8.72 -8.31 -10.61
C GLY A 53 8.41 -8.10 -12.10
N GLY A 54 7.71 -9.02 -12.75
CA GLY A 54 7.41 -8.96 -14.18
C GLY A 54 6.45 -7.83 -14.56
N ARG A 55 6.42 -7.47 -15.85
CA ARG A 55 5.55 -6.44 -16.40
C ARG A 55 4.06 -6.80 -16.27
N ILE A 56 3.26 -5.84 -15.80
CA ILE A 56 1.80 -5.92 -15.80
C ILE A 56 1.24 -5.33 -17.09
N THR A 57 0.22 -5.98 -17.65
CA THR A 57 -0.57 -5.46 -18.77
C THR A 57 -2.06 -5.46 -18.42
N SER A 58 -2.82 -4.57 -19.04
CA SER A 58 -4.27 -4.52 -18.94
C SER A 58 -4.91 -4.46 -20.33
N SER A 59 -6.00 -5.19 -20.51
CA SER A 59 -6.83 -5.17 -21.72
C SER A 59 -8.30 -5.16 -21.34
N THR A 60 -9.15 -4.54 -22.14
CA THR A 60 -10.60 -4.57 -21.93
C THR A 60 -11.29 -5.12 -23.16
N VAL A 61 -12.13 -6.14 -22.97
CA VAL A 61 -13.06 -6.61 -24.00
C VAL A 61 -14.41 -5.94 -23.75
N TRP A 62 -14.91 -5.25 -24.76
CA TRP A 62 -16.14 -4.45 -24.68
C TRP A 62 -17.31 -5.18 -25.34
N GLY A 63 -18.48 -5.09 -24.71
CA GLY A 63 -19.75 -5.42 -25.33
C GLY A 63 -20.26 -4.31 -26.24
N SER A 64 -21.43 -4.55 -26.83
CA SER A 64 -22.15 -3.57 -27.65
C SER A 64 -22.61 -2.37 -26.84
N TRP A 65 -22.73 -1.23 -27.51
CA TRP A 65 -23.38 -0.06 -26.95
C TRP A 65 -24.89 -0.29 -26.82
N ILE A 66 -25.43 0.05 -25.67
CA ILE A 66 -26.85 -0.06 -25.34
C ILE A 66 -27.39 1.36 -25.12
N SER A 67 -28.51 1.68 -25.75
CA SER A 67 -29.21 2.94 -25.49
C SER A 67 -29.79 2.94 -24.07
N SER A 68 -29.51 4.01 -23.32
CA SER A 68 -30.05 4.24 -21.97
C SER A 68 -31.07 5.38 -21.90
N GLY A 69 -31.30 6.07 -23.00
CA GLY A 69 -32.27 7.16 -23.09
C GLY A 69 -31.76 8.33 -23.92
N THR A 70 -32.58 9.36 -24.01
CA THR A 70 -32.27 10.60 -24.71
C THR A 70 -32.21 11.77 -23.73
N VAL A 71 -31.42 12.79 -24.05
CA VAL A 71 -31.40 14.06 -23.32
C VAL A 71 -31.48 15.23 -24.28
N THR A 72 -32.06 16.33 -23.82
CA THR A 72 -32.05 17.59 -24.59
C THR A 72 -30.61 17.99 -24.89
N CYS A 73 -30.37 18.44 -26.12
CA CYS A 73 -29.05 18.92 -26.54
C CYS A 73 -28.60 20.08 -25.65
N THR A 74 -27.41 19.97 -25.06
CA THR A 74 -26.81 21.05 -24.25
C THR A 74 -25.69 21.80 -24.96
N HIS A 75 -25.39 21.41 -26.20
CA HIS A 75 -24.21 21.84 -26.95
C HIS A 75 -24.43 23.10 -27.81
N GLY A 76 -25.45 23.91 -27.49
CA GLY A 76 -25.73 25.16 -28.21
C GLY A 76 -26.56 25.02 -29.49
N HIS A 77 -27.07 23.82 -29.79
CA HIS A 77 -27.99 23.62 -30.90
C HIS A 77 -29.42 24.02 -30.54
N ALA A 78 -30.12 24.66 -31.47
CA ALA A 78 -31.50 25.09 -31.30
C ALA A 78 -32.43 23.89 -31.07
N TRP A 79 -32.26 22.79 -31.81
CA TRP A 79 -33.14 21.63 -31.78
C TRP A 79 -32.39 20.29 -31.69
N GLY A 80 -33.14 19.23 -31.39
CA GLY A 80 -32.65 17.84 -31.32
C GLY A 80 -32.59 17.26 -29.91
N THR A 81 -32.28 15.97 -29.83
CA THR A 81 -32.00 15.26 -28.58
C THR A 81 -30.78 14.35 -28.74
N ASP A 82 -29.87 14.39 -27.78
CA ASP A 82 -28.69 13.54 -27.76
C ASP A 82 -29.01 12.16 -27.20
N LEU A 83 -28.30 11.14 -27.70
CA LEU A 83 -28.50 9.75 -27.30
C LEU A 83 -27.47 9.34 -26.24
N LYS A 84 -27.95 9.02 -25.03
CA LYS A 84 -27.10 8.45 -23.98
C LYS A 84 -26.99 6.95 -24.16
N GLN A 85 -25.75 6.47 -24.24
CA GLN A 85 -25.45 5.05 -24.33
C GLN A 85 -24.48 4.61 -23.24
N TYR A 86 -24.55 3.34 -22.88
CA TYR A 86 -23.53 2.70 -22.08
C TYR A 86 -23.14 1.36 -22.68
N ARG A 87 -21.95 0.89 -22.34
CA ARG A 87 -21.54 -0.49 -22.57
C ARG A 87 -20.84 -1.02 -21.34
N THR A 88 -20.89 -2.33 -21.18
CA THR A 88 -20.11 -3.05 -20.17
C THR A 88 -18.94 -3.74 -20.84
N GLY A 89 -17.88 -3.97 -20.07
CA GLY A 89 -16.70 -4.69 -20.52
C GLY A 89 -16.08 -5.48 -19.38
N ILE A 90 -15.24 -6.43 -19.75
CA ILE A 90 -14.41 -7.18 -18.82
C ILE A 90 -12.98 -6.68 -18.99
N LYS A 91 -12.47 -6.01 -17.95
CA LYS A 91 -11.07 -5.60 -17.88
C LYS A 91 -10.25 -6.73 -17.26
N THR A 92 -9.26 -7.22 -17.99
CA THR A 92 -8.30 -8.21 -17.51
C THR A 92 -6.98 -7.52 -17.25
N THR A 93 -6.43 -7.68 -16.06
CA THR A 93 -5.08 -7.22 -15.71
C THR A 93 -4.25 -8.44 -15.33
N LYS A 94 -3.11 -8.65 -16.00
CA LYS A 94 -2.26 -9.82 -15.75
C LYS A 94 -0.77 -9.49 -15.85
N CYS A 95 0.03 -10.23 -15.11
CA CYS A 95 1.46 -10.29 -15.30
C CYS A 95 1.78 -11.12 -16.54
N LEU A 96 2.63 -10.61 -17.43
CA LEU A 96 3.08 -11.34 -18.62
C LEU A 96 4.02 -12.50 -18.31
N ASN A 97 4.68 -12.48 -17.14
CA ASN A 97 5.66 -13.50 -16.77
C ASN A 97 5.00 -14.68 -16.01
N CYS A 98 4.25 -14.42 -14.95
CA CYS A 98 3.68 -15.48 -14.10
C CYS A 98 2.18 -15.71 -14.30
N ASN A 99 1.53 -15.01 -15.23
CA ASN A 99 0.08 -15.07 -15.51
C ASN A 99 -0.84 -14.76 -14.32
N ALA A 100 -0.31 -14.37 -13.16
CA ALA A 100 -1.12 -13.88 -12.05
C ALA A 100 -1.83 -12.59 -12.46
N GLY A 101 -3.12 -12.50 -12.13
CA GLY A 101 -3.95 -11.40 -12.57
C GLY A 101 -5.36 -11.51 -12.03
N ASN A 102 -6.19 -10.56 -12.40
CA ASN A 102 -7.61 -10.52 -12.07
C ASN A 102 -8.43 -9.97 -13.24
N THR A 103 -9.73 -10.14 -13.12
CA THR A 103 -10.73 -9.54 -14.01
C THR A 103 -11.67 -8.66 -13.20
N ALA A 104 -12.20 -7.62 -13.84
CA ALA A 104 -13.21 -6.74 -13.26
C ALA A 104 -14.25 -6.35 -14.31
N ASN A 105 -15.51 -6.26 -13.89
CA ASN A 105 -16.56 -5.66 -14.70
C ASN A 105 -16.37 -4.14 -14.70
N VAL A 106 -16.38 -3.54 -15.88
CA VAL A 106 -16.29 -2.09 -16.08
C VAL A 106 -17.47 -1.59 -16.89
N LYS A 107 -17.84 -0.33 -16.70
CA LYS A 107 -18.90 0.34 -17.45
C LYS A 107 -18.34 1.63 -18.05
N GLU A 108 -18.67 1.86 -19.30
CA GLU A 108 -18.36 3.10 -20.02
C GLU A 108 -19.66 3.72 -20.51
N THR A 109 -19.73 5.05 -20.47
CA THR A 109 -20.89 5.82 -20.93
C THR A 109 -20.44 6.82 -21.98
N ARG A 110 -21.29 7.04 -22.99
CA ARG A 110 -21.09 8.10 -23.97
C ARG A 110 -22.40 8.80 -24.29
N THR A 111 -22.29 10.02 -24.79
CA THR A 111 -23.40 10.77 -25.38
C THR A 111 -23.09 10.94 -26.87
N ILE A 112 -24.03 10.55 -27.74
CA ILE A 112 -23.95 10.85 -29.17
C ILE A 112 -24.79 12.09 -29.42
N CYS A 113 -24.16 13.12 -29.97
CA CYS A 113 -24.83 14.38 -30.23
C CYS A 113 -25.66 14.28 -31.52
N HIS A 114 -26.94 14.68 -31.46
CA HIS A 114 -27.80 14.79 -32.64
C HIS A 114 -28.47 16.17 -32.75
N GLY A 115 -27.93 17.18 -32.05
CA GLY A 115 -28.39 18.55 -32.19
C GLY A 115 -28.11 19.11 -33.59
N TYR A 116 -28.99 20.00 -34.03
CA TYR A 116 -28.85 20.68 -35.31
C TYR A 116 -29.39 22.11 -35.22
N ASP A 117 -28.79 22.98 -36.03
CA ASP A 117 -29.19 24.35 -36.28
C ASP A 117 -29.62 24.41 -37.73
N ASN A 118 -30.89 24.77 -37.96
CA ASN A 118 -31.53 24.76 -39.27
C ASN A 118 -30.78 25.56 -40.35
#